data_AF-A0AAV5W737-F1
#
_entry.id   AF-A0AAV5W737-F1
#
_cell.length_a   1.000
_cell.length_b   1.000
_cell.length_c   1.000
_cell.angle_alpha   90.00
_cell.angle_beta   90.00
_cell.angle_gamma   90.00
#
_symmetry.space_group_name_H-M   'P 1'
#
loop_
_entity.id
_entity.type
_entity.pdbx_description
1 polymer ?
#
loop_
_entity_poly.entity_id
_entity_poly.type
_entity_poly.pdbx_seq_one_letter_code
_entity_poly.pdbx_strand_id
1 'polypeptide(L)'
;KVATLLFVAFLRLPGNEELDKLKKRIDDFNILLMQYYLIPSAKYMLLEGIKIHLSSMPSFSPLVVDTIKYLVDDSRRIISKKAIIDWYEDLMKDEEKSAILPLAKEVVEALM
;
A
#
# COMPACT_ATOMS: atom_id res chain seq x y z
N LYS A 1 11.37 -8.34 3.21
CA LYS A 1 10.72 -9.66 3.51
C LYS A 1 9.87 -9.60 4.77
N VAL A 2 10.43 -9.38 5.98
CA VAL A 2 9.61 -9.30 7.21
C VAL A 2 8.59 -8.17 7.15
N ALA A 3 9.00 -6.97 6.73
CA ALA A 3 8.10 -5.81 6.62
C ALA A 3 6.96 -6.00 5.61
N THR A 4 7.24 -6.67 4.49
CA THR A 4 6.24 -7.05 3.50
C THR A 4 5.19 -7.99 4.12
N LEU A 5 5.66 -9.06 4.77
CA LEU A 5 4.78 -10.06 5.38
C LEU A 5 3.97 -9.47 6.55
N LEU A 6 4.55 -8.54 7.31
CA LEU A 6 3.85 -7.83 8.37
C LEU A 6 2.66 -7.03 7.81
N PHE A 7 2.85 -6.33 6.69
CA PHE A 7 1.74 -5.59 6.08
C PHE A 7 0.70 -6.51 5.45
N VAL A 8 1.12 -7.62 4.84
CA VAL A 8 0.18 -8.66 4.35
C VAL A 8 -0.66 -9.21 5.50
N ALA A 9 -0.03 -9.50 6.65
CA ALA A 9 -0.74 -9.97 7.84
C ALA A 9 -1.69 -8.90 8.40
N PHE A 10 -1.28 -7.63 8.43
CA PHE A 10 -2.12 -6.50 8.79
C PHE A 10 -3.36 -6.41 7.90
N LEU A 11 -3.20 -6.45 6.58
CA LEU A 11 -4.30 -6.38 5.62
C LEU A 11 -5.29 -7.56 5.76
N ARG A 12 -4.80 -8.73 6.19
CA ARG A 12 -5.62 -9.93 6.43
C ARG A 12 -6.35 -9.95 7.77
N LEU A 13 -6.19 -8.93 8.61
CA LEU A 13 -6.93 -8.89 9.88
C LEU A 13 -8.44 -8.75 9.62
N PRO A 14 -9.30 -9.46 10.38
CA PRO A 14 -10.74 -9.41 10.19
C PRO A 14 -11.29 -7.98 10.26
N GLY A 15 -12.14 -7.65 9.29
CA GLY A 15 -12.78 -6.34 9.14
C GLY A 15 -12.04 -5.40 8.21
N ASN A 16 -10.81 -5.71 7.77
CA ASN A 16 -10.07 -4.89 6.82
C ASN A 16 -10.56 -5.06 5.36
N GLU A 17 -11.54 -5.92 5.13
CA GLU A 17 -12.27 -6.05 3.86
C GLU A 17 -13.25 -4.87 3.63
N GLU A 18 -13.44 -4.00 4.63
CA GLU A 18 -14.25 -2.78 4.54
C GLU A 18 -13.35 -1.55 4.69
N LEU A 19 -13.47 -0.60 3.76
CA LEU A 19 -12.56 0.56 3.68
C LEU A 19 -12.50 1.37 4.97
N ASP A 20 -13.65 1.67 5.58
CA ASP A 20 -13.70 2.53 6.78
C ASP A 20 -13.06 1.85 8.00
N LYS A 21 -13.22 0.54 8.13
CA LYS A 21 -12.59 -0.27 9.18
C LYS A 21 -11.08 -0.37 8.96
N LEU A 22 -10.65 -0.56 7.70
CA LEU A 22 -9.24 -0.57 7.34
C LEU A 22 -8.58 0.79 7.64
N LYS A 23 -9.21 1.90 7.23
CA LYS A 23 -8.74 3.27 7.51
C LYS A 23 -8.61 3.51 9.01
N LYS A 24 -9.65 3.19 9.78
CA LYS A 24 -9.61 3.28 11.24
C LYS A 24 -8.45 2.47 11.83
N ARG A 25 -8.22 1.26 11.32
CA ARG A 25 -7.12 0.41 11.81
C ARG A 25 -5.75 0.95 11.41
N ILE A 26 -5.62 1.54 10.23
CA ILE A 26 -4.39 2.25 9.83
C ILE A 26 -4.12 3.40 10.80
N ASP A 27 -5.15 4.16 11.18
CA ASP A 27 -5.03 5.24 12.17
C ASP A 27 -4.61 4.70 13.55
N ASP A 28 -5.26 3.63 14.03
CA ASP A 28 -4.94 2.99 15.31
C ASP A 28 -3.48 2.48 15.35
N PHE A 29 -2.96 2.04 14.20
CA PHE A 29 -1.60 1.50 14.05
C PHE A 29 -0.60 2.52 13.48
N ASN A 30 -0.99 3.78 13.28
CA ASN A 30 -0.21 4.74 12.50
C ASN A 30 1.21 4.91 13.04
N ILE A 31 1.38 5.05 14.36
CA ILE A 31 2.70 5.18 14.99
C ILE A 31 3.59 3.98 14.68
N LEU A 32 3.03 2.77 14.77
CA LEU A 32 3.76 1.53 14.50
C LEU A 32 4.14 1.44 13.01
N LEU A 33 3.21 1.76 12.11
CA LEU A 33 3.46 1.76 10.67
C LEU A 33 4.53 2.80 10.31
N MET A 34 4.43 4.02 10.82
CA MET A 34 5.41 5.08 10.57
C MET A 34 6.82 4.69 11.03
N GLN A 35 6.95 4.08 12.21
CA GLN A 35 8.26 3.66 12.73
C GLN A 35 8.82 2.47 11.94
N TYR A 36 7.98 1.49 11.64
CA TYR A 36 8.40 0.27 10.97
C TYR A 36 8.75 0.50 9.49
N TYR A 37 8.07 1.46 8.85
CA TYR A 37 8.28 1.85 7.46
C TYR A 37 9.00 3.19 7.30
N LEU A 38 9.74 3.63 8.34
CA LEU A 38 10.45 4.91 8.33
C LEU A 38 11.52 4.98 7.23
N ILE A 39 12.23 3.88 7.00
CA ILE A 39 13.34 3.78 6.05
C ILE A 39 12.78 3.64 4.62
N PRO A 40 13.32 4.35 3.62
CA PRO A 40 12.81 4.31 2.24
C PRO A 40 12.61 2.89 1.71
N SER A 41 13.57 1.99 1.90
CA SER A 41 13.48 0.58 1.46
C SER A 41 12.33 -0.19 2.11
N ALA A 42 11.92 0.17 3.33
CA ALA A 42 10.78 -0.43 4.00
C ALA A 42 9.45 0.10 3.42
N LYS A 43 9.37 1.35 2.98
CA LYS A 43 8.15 1.90 2.35
C LYS A 43 7.75 1.14 1.09
N TYR A 44 8.72 0.75 0.27
CA TYR A 44 8.50 -0.17 -0.84
C TYR A 44 7.95 -1.52 -0.36
N MET A 45 8.45 -2.04 0.75
CA MET A 45 7.96 -3.32 1.30
C MET A 45 6.49 -3.26 1.73
N LEU A 46 5.96 -2.10 2.11
CA LEU A 46 4.54 -1.92 2.40
C LEU A 46 3.71 -2.06 1.11
N LEU A 47 4.11 -1.37 0.05
CA LEU A 47 3.44 -1.41 -1.27
C LEU A 47 3.51 -2.81 -1.89
N GLU A 48 4.64 -3.50 -1.74
CA GLU A 48 4.77 -4.92 -2.09
C GLU A 48 3.82 -5.80 -1.27
N GLY A 49 3.54 -5.44 -0.02
CA GLY A 49 2.55 -6.12 0.80
C GLY A 49 1.13 -5.98 0.23
N ILE A 50 0.79 -4.80 -0.31
CA ILE A 50 -0.48 -4.56 -1.02
C ILE A 50 -0.54 -5.39 -2.30
N LYS A 51 0.53 -5.39 -3.12
CA LYS A 51 0.65 -6.22 -4.34
C LYS A 51 0.39 -7.70 -4.01
N ILE A 52 1.08 -8.24 -3.01
CA ILE A 52 0.92 -9.65 -2.59
C ILE A 52 -0.49 -9.92 -2.06
N HIS A 53 -1.03 -9.02 -1.23
CA HIS A 53 -2.37 -9.19 -0.68
C HIS A 53 -3.42 -9.24 -1.80
N LEU A 54 -3.37 -8.31 -2.76
CA LEU A 54 -4.23 -8.29 -3.95
C LEU A 54 -4.12 -9.59 -4.76
N SER A 55 -2.91 -10.08 -5.02
CA SER A 55 -2.71 -11.35 -5.73
C SER A 55 -3.34 -12.54 -4.99
N SER A 56 -3.34 -12.51 -3.65
CA SER A 56 -3.96 -13.57 -2.83
C SER A 56 -5.46 -13.39 -2.56
N MET A 57 -5.97 -12.17 -2.70
CA MET A 57 -7.35 -11.79 -2.40
C MET A 57 -7.84 -10.77 -3.44
N PRO A 58 -8.22 -11.22 -4.65
CA PRO A 58 -8.63 -10.32 -5.73
C PRO A 58 -9.84 -9.42 -5.40
N SER A 59 -10.69 -9.85 -4.46
CA SER A 59 -11.81 -9.05 -3.93
C SER A 59 -11.36 -7.77 -3.22
N PHE A 60 -10.07 -7.65 -2.86
CA PHE A 60 -9.49 -6.43 -2.30
C PHE A 60 -9.26 -5.33 -3.36
N SER A 61 -9.29 -5.68 -4.65
CA SER A 61 -9.04 -4.74 -5.78
C SER A 61 -9.76 -3.39 -5.64
N PRO A 62 -11.07 -3.32 -5.31
CA PRO A 62 -11.79 -2.05 -5.18
C PRO A 62 -11.24 -1.13 -4.08
N LEU A 63 -10.52 -1.67 -3.10
CA LEU A 63 -10.01 -0.92 -1.94
C LEU A 63 -8.58 -0.43 -2.12
N VAL A 64 -7.84 -0.99 -3.08
CA VAL A 64 -6.39 -0.76 -3.24
C VAL A 64 -6.08 0.72 -3.42
N VAL A 65 -6.77 1.38 -4.35
CA VAL A 65 -6.49 2.78 -4.70
C VAL A 65 -6.72 3.67 -3.48
N ASP A 66 -7.87 3.53 -2.82
CA ASP A 66 -8.20 4.32 -1.64
C ASP A 66 -7.28 4.01 -0.47
N THR A 67 -6.84 2.76 -0.32
CA THR A 67 -5.87 2.36 0.71
C THR A 67 -4.52 3.05 0.46
N ILE A 68 -4.00 3.00 -0.77
CA ILE A 68 -2.72 3.64 -1.09
C ILE A 68 -2.84 5.16 -0.94
N LYS A 69 -3.89 5.79 -1.47
CA LYS A 69 -4.15 7.23 -1.29
C LYS A 69 -4.16 7.62 0.19
N TYR A 70 -4.80 6.80 1.03
CA TYR A 70 -4.86 7.03 2.46
C TYR A 70 -3.51 6.89 3.18
N LEU A 71 -2.65 5.97 2.74
CA LEU A 71 -1.30 5.79 3.28
C LEU A 71 -0.33 6.92 2.85
N VAL A 72 -0.62 7.58 1.72
CA VAL A 72 0.17 8.68 1.14
C VAL A 72 -0.22 10.04 1.73
N ASP A 73 -1.37 10.11 2.43
CA ASP A 73 -1.87 11.33 3.06
C ASP A 73 -0.79 11.98 3.95
N ASP A 74 -0.47 13.24 3.64
CA ASP A 74 0.59 14.02 4.30
C ASP A 74 0.34 14.23 5.81
N SER A 75 -0.90 14.08 6.27
CA SER A 75 -1.24 14.12 7.71
C SER A 75 -0.76 12.87 8.46
N ARG A 76 -0.65 11.73 7.77
CA ARG A 76 -0.26 10.43 8.35
C ARG A 76 1.22 10.12 8.15
N ARG A 77 1.82 10.61 7.05
CA ARG A 77 3.26 10.47 6.74
C ARG A 77 3.78 9.02 6.72
N ILE A 78 2.91 8.04 6.45
CA ILE A 78 3.30 6.62 6.37
C ILE A 78 4.14 6.39 5.10
N ILE A 79 3.62 6.81 3.94
CA ILE A 79 4.30 6.72 2.64
C ILE A 79 4.41 8.11 2.03
N SER A 80 5.55 8.43 1.41
CA SER A 80 5.69 9.70 0.68
C SER A 80 5.20 9.55 -0.76
N LYS A 81 4.69 10.64 -1.35
CA LYS A 81 4.34 10.68 -2.79
C LYS A 81 5.46 10.18 -3.69
N LYS A 82 6.70 10.59 -3.41
CA LYS A 82 7.90 10.13 -4.13
C LYS A 82 8.04 8.60 -4.10
N ALA A 83 7.80 7.95 -2.96
CA ALA A 83 7.95 6.50 -2.85
C ALA A 83 6.92 5.75 -3.71
N ILE A 84 5.70 6.29 -3.89
CA ILE A 84 4.70 5.72 -4.80
C ILE A 84 5.12 5.87 -6.26
N ILE A 85 5.62 7.05 -6.64
CA ILE A 85 6.05 7.34 -8.01
C ILE A 85 7.21 6.41 -8.38
N ASP A 86 8.24 6.36 -7.54
CA ASP A 86 9.41 5.52 -7.77
C ASP A 86 9.00 4.02 -7.83
N TRP A 87 8.08 3.56 -6.96
CA TRP A 87 7.54 2.19 -7.01
C TRP A 87 6.75 1.89 -8.28
N TYR A 88 5.95 2.84 -8.77
CA TYR A 88 5.24 2.70 -10.04
C TYR A 88 6.20 2.62 -11.24
N GLU A 89 7.26 3.42 -11.26
CA GLU A 89 8.30 3.35 -12.29
C GLU A 89 8.99 1.97 -12.32
N ASP A 90 9.23 1.39 -11.16
CA ASP A 90 9.78 0.03 -11.07
C ASP A 90 8.78 -1.04 -11.50
N LEU A 91 7.49 -0.90 -11.15
CA LEU A 91 6.43 -1.78 -11.64
C LEU A 91 6.29 -1.75 -13.16
N MET A 92 6.51 -0.60 -13.82
CA MET A 92 6.47 -0.50 -15.28
C MET A 92 7.61 -1.25 -15.98
N LYS A 93 8.73 -1.48 -15.27
CA LYS A 93 9.89 -2.24 -15.78
C LYS A 93 9.74 -3.74 -15.56
N ASP A 94 8.80 -4.16 -14.70
CA ASP A 94 8.48 -5.57 -14.45
C ASP A 94 7.81 -6.17 -15.70
N GLU A 95 8.45 -7.16 -16.33
CA GLU A 95 7.94 -7.80 -17.55
C GLU A 95 6.66 -8.61 -17.27
N GLU A 96 6.41 -8.99 -16.01
CA GLU A 96 5.17 -9.62 -15.60
C GLU A 96 4.06 -8.57 -15.41
N LYS A 97 2.96 -8.73 -16.14
CA LYS A 97 1.77 -7.89 -16.01
C LYS A 97 1.13 -8.08 -14.64
N SER A 98 1.50 -7.24 -13.68
CA SER A 98 0.92 -7.21 -12.34
C SER A 98 -0.47 -6.58 -12.34
N ALA A 99 -1.44 -7.23 -11.68
CA ALA A 99 -2.79 -6.69 -11.48
C ALA A 99 -2.79 -5.35 -10.71
N ILE A 100 -1.72 -5.04 -9.99
CA ILE A 100 -1.55 -3.79 -9.26
C ILE A 100 -1.22 -2.60 -10.18
N LEU A 101 -0.67 -2.85 -11.38
CA LEU A 101 -0.16 -1.80 -12.27
C LEU A 101 -1.21 -0.76 -12.68
N PRO A 102 -2.41 -1.13 -13.16
CA PRO A 102 -3.44 -0.13 -13.49
C PRO A 102 -3.91 0.67 -12.26
N LEU A 103 -3.93 0.05 -11.08
CA LEU A 103 -4.35 0.69 -9.83
C LEU A 103 -3.26 1.66 -9.32
N ALA A 104 -1.99 1.27 -9.43
CA ALA A 104 -0.86 2.12 -9.11
C ALA A 104 -0.78 3.34 -10.04
N LYS A 105 -1.06 3.15 -11.33
CA LYS A 105 -1.19 4.24 -12.30
C LYS A 105 -2.24 5.26 -11.87
N GLU A 106 -3.44 4.80 -11.50
CA GLU A 106 -4.52 5.67 -11.04
C GLU A 106 -4.12 6.51 -9.82
N VAL A 107 -3.38 5.91 -8.87
CA VAL A 107 -2.87 6.65 -7.72
C VAL A 107 -1.86 7.72 -8.14
N VAL A 108 -0.90 7.38 -9.01
CA VAL A 108 0.12 8.34 -9.48
C VAL A 108 -0.52 9.50 -10.25
N GLU A 109 -1.48 9.22 -11.13
CA GLU A 109 -2.24 10.24 -11.86
C GLU A 109 -3.01 11.19 -10.93
N ALA A 110 -3.51 10.69 -9.78
CA ALA A 110 -4.18 11.52 -8.78
C ALA A 110 -3.23 12.35 -7.89
N LEU A 111 -1.92 12.07 -7.93
CA LEU A 111 -0.91 12.77 -7.13
C LEU A 111 -0.15 13.86 -7.90
N MET A 112 -0.29 13.91 -9.22
CA MET A 112 0.28 14.92 -10.13
C MET A 112 -0.68 16.10 -10.33
#